data_AF-A0A438I8N7-F1
#
_entry.id   AF-A0A438I8N7-F1
#
_cell.length_a   1.000
_cell.length_b   1.000
_cell.length_c   1.000
_cell.angle_alpha   90.00
_cell.angle_beta   90.00
_cell.angle_gamma   90.00
#
_symmetry.space_group_name_H-M   'P 1'
#
loop_
_entity.id
_entity.type
_entity.pdbx_description
1 polymer ?
#
loop_
_entity_poly.entity_id
_entity_poly.type
_entity_poly.pdbx_seq_one_letter_code
_entity_poly.pdbx_strand_id
1 'polypeptide(L)'
;MLTSHAFSLPPSTGGLQRTECLRSLREIAIPLAERPARGDLTGEVCHWADGYHLNVRLYEKLLLSVFDILDEGKLTEEVEEILELLKSTWRVLGINETIHYTCYAWVLFRQFVITSEHGMLRHAIEQLKKIPLKEQRGPQERLHLKSLQSKIEGENGFRDINFLHSFLSPIKKWADKQLGDYHLHFAQVGFMHDMTFMH
;
A
#
# COMPACT_ATOMS: atom_id res chain seq x y z
N MET A 1 -20.78 -3.39 -53.48
CA MET A 1 -20.78 -2.86 -52.10
C MET A 1 -21.07 -4.03 -51.17
N LEU A 2 -20.04 -4.57 -50.51
CA LEU A 2 -20.17 -5.64 -49.53
C LEU A 2 -20.09 -5.00 -48.14
N THR A 3 -21.19 -5.05 -47.40
CA THR A 3 -21.24 -4.65 -45.99
C THR A 3 -20.65 -5.79 -45.15
N SER A 4 -19.47 -5.57 -44.57
CA SER A 4 -18.93 -6.46 -43.54
C SER A 4 -19.69 -6.22 -42.23
N HIS A 5 -20.45 -7.21 -41.80
CA HIS A 5 -20.93 -7.27 -40.42
C HIS A 5 -19.73 -7.53 -39.52
N ALA A 6 -19.27 -6.49 -38.82
CA ALA A 6 -18.35 -6.66 -37.70
C ALA A 6 -19.10 -7.41 -36.60
N PHE A 7 -18.73 -8.68 -36.39
CA PHE A 7 -19.20 -9.49 -35.29
C PHE A 7 -18.64 -8.90 -33.99
N SER A 8 -19.41 -8.02 -33.35
CA SER A 8 -19.09 -7.54 -32.01
C SER A 8 -19.29 -8.69 -31.03
N LEU A 9 -18.18 -9.30 -30.59
CA LEU A 9 -18.19 -10.24 -29.47
C LEU A 9 -18.81 -9.55 -28.24
N PRO A 10 -19.68 -10.23 -27.49
CA PRO A 10 -20.24 -9.67 -26.27
C PRO A 10 -19.10 -9.36 -25.30
N PRO A 11 -19.13 -8.21 -24.60
CA PRO A 11 -18.14 -7.89 -23.59
C PRO A 11 -18.11 -9.03 -22.57
N SER A 12 -16.92 -9.56 -22.28
CA SER A 12 -16.77 -10.54 -21.21
C SER A 12 -17.40 -9.98 -19.93
N THR A 13 -18.09 -10.80 -19.16
CA THR A 13 -18.76 -10.38 -17.92
C THR A 13 -17.80 -9.61 -16.98
N GLY A 14 -16.51 -9.92 -17.01
CA GLY A 14 -15.46 -9.18 -16.29
C GLY A 14 -15.15 -7.79 -16.86
N GLY A 15 -15.26 -7.59 -18.18
CA GLY A 15 -15.14 -6.26 -18.81
C GLY A 15 -16.30 -5.34 -18.43
N LEU A 16 -17.53 -5.86 -18.42
CA LEU A 16 -18.71 -5.09 -18.03
C LEU A 16 -18.65 -4.64 -16.56
N GLN A 17 -18.26 -5.54 -15.66
CA GLN A 17 -18.07 -5.24 -14.23
C GLN A 17 -16.95 -4.21 -14.00
N ARG A 18 -15.82 -4.31 -14.72
CA ARG A 18 -14.73 -3.33 -14.62
C ARG A 18 -15.22 -1.93 -15.00
N THR A 19 -15.96 -1.80 -16.10
CA THR A 19 -16.48 -0.51 -16.56
C THR A 19 -17.48 0.08 -15.56
N GLU A 20 -18.33 -0.74 -14.96
CA GLU A 20 -19.27 -0.32 -13.92
C GLU A 20 -18.57 0.15 -12.63
N CYS A 21 -17.54 -0.59 -12.19
CA CYS A 21 -16.71 -0.19 -11.06
C CYS A 21 -15.99 1.15 -11.31
N LEU A 22 -15.40 1.33 -12.49
CA LEU A 22 -14.73 2.59 -12.86
C LEU A 22 -15.73 3.74 -12.99
N ARG A 23 -16.94 3.49 -13.49
CA ARG A 23 -18.02 4.48 -13.55
C ARG A 23 -18.43 4.91 -12.14
N SER A 24 -18.70 3.95 -11.25
CA SER A 24 -19.07 4.22 -9.85
C SER A 24 -17.96 4.98 -9.11
N LEU A 25 -16.70 4.61 -9.32
CA LEU A 25 -15.56 5.31 -8.75
C LEU A 25 -15.49 6.76 -9.25
N ARG A 26 -15.69 6.97 -10.55
CA ARG A 26 -15.69 8.30 -11.17
C ARG A 26 -16.82 9.17 -10.63
N GLU A 27 -18.01 8.62 -10.47
CA GLU A 27 -19.18 9.33 -9.90
C GLU A 27 -18.94 9.79 -8.47
N ILE A 28 -18.14 9.05 -7.67
CA ILE A 28 -17.76 9.45 -6.32
C ILE A 28 -16.59 10.45 -6.33
N ALA A 29 -15.60 10.25 -7.21
CA ALA A 29 -14.38 11.05 -7.25
C ALA A 29 -14.60 12.47 -7.82
N ILE A 30 -15.46 12.64 -8.82
CA ILE A 30 -15.73 13.94 -9.46
C ILE A 30 -16.25 14.97 -8.44
N PRO A 31 -17.33 14.70 -7.67
CA PRO A 31 -17.84 15.64 -6.68
C PRO A 31 -16.85 15.96 -5.56
N LEU A 32 -15.90 15.06 -5.27
CA LEU A 32 -14.82 15.32 -4.30
C LEU A 32 -13.77 16.26 -4.88
N ALA A 33 -13.39 16.06 -6.15
CA ALA A 33 -12.40 16.88 -6.84
C ALA A 33 -12.90 18.30 -7.15
N GLU A 34 -14.20 18.47 -7.40
CA GLU A 34 -14.83 19.75 -7.77
C GLU A 34 -15.23 20.64 -6.58
N ARG A 35 -14.94 20.25 -5.33
CA ARG A 35 -15.30 21.08 -4.17
C ARG A 35 -14.59 22.43 -4.22
N PRO A 36 -15.25 23.54 -3.83
CA PRO A 36 -14.59 24.84 -3.74
C PRO A 36 -13.50 24.85 -2.67
N ALA A 37 -12.41 25.60 -2.91
CA ALA A 37 -11.43 25.95 -1.89
C ALA A 37 -12.13 26.48 -0.63
N ARG A 38 -12.00 25.76 0.49
CA ARG A 38 -12.26 26.34 1.81
C ARG A 38 -11.33 27.54 1.91
N GLY A 39 -11.93 28.74 1.90
CA GLY A 39 -11.27 30.01 1.57
C GLY A 39 -10.16 30.44 2.52
N ASP A 40 -9.04 29.73 2.53
CA ASP A 40 -7.80 30.13 3.18
C ASP A 40 -6.71 30.41 2.13
N LEU A 41 -5.99 31.50 2.35
CA LEU A 41 -5.31 32.36 1.39
C LEU A 41 -3.91 31.85 0.97
N THR A 42 -3.73 30.55 0.73
CA THR A 42 -2.38 30.00 0.45
C THR A 42 -2.20 29.21 -0.86
N GLY A 43 -3.15 29.29 -1.78
CA GLY A 43 -2.99 28.77 -3.14
C GLY A 43 -3.47 27.33 -3.32
N GLU A 44 -3.92 27.04 -4.54
CA GLU A 44 -4.43 25.76 -5.09
C GLU A 44 -4.35 24.52 -4.17
N VAL A 45 -5.22 24.46 -3.17
CA VAL A 45 -5.52 23.20 -2.49
C VAL A 45 -6.42 22.42 -3.42
N CYS A 46 -5.85 21.40 -4.05
CA CYS A 46 -6.56 20.53 -4.98
C CYS A 46 -7.48 19.58 -4.15
N HIS A 47 -8.80 19.81 -4.16
CA HIS A 47 -9.80 19.15 -3.28
C HIS A 47 -9.96 17.66 -3.44
N TRP A 48 -9.43 17.09 -4.52
CA TRP A 48 -9.37 15.65 -4.67
C TRP A 48 -8.53 14.97 -3.56
N ALA A 49 -7.68 15.72 -2.84
CA ALA A 49 -7.03 15.28 -1.61
C ALA A 49 -8.01 14.93 -0.47
N ASP A 50 -9.26 15.42 -0.52
CA ASP A 50 -10.32 15.05 0.43
C ASP A 50 -10.75 13.58 0.27
N GLY A 51 -10.53 12.99 -0.91
CA GLY A 51 -10.69 11.56 -1.18
C GLY A 51 -9.52 10.72 -0.66
N TYR A 52 -8.88 11.12 0.44
CA TYR A 52 -7.57 10.61 0.87
C TYR A 52 -7.49 9.08 0.95
N HIS A 53 -8.53 8.40 1.44
CA HIS A 53 -8.56 6.93 1.47
C HIS A 53 -8.40 6.32 0.08
N LEU A 54 -9.02 6.92 -0.94
CA LEU A 54 -8.83 6.52 -2.33
C LEU A 54 -7.41 6.83 -2.80
N ASN A 55 -6.86 7.99 -2.48
CA ASN A 55 -5.51 8.39 -2.90
C ASN A 55 -4.43 7.44 -2.36
N VAL A 56 -4.51 7.08 -1.08
CA VAL A 56 -3.63 6.08 -0.46
C VAL A 56 -3.79 4.73 -1.12
N ARG A 57 -5.02 4.29 -1.41
CA ARG A 57 -5.26 3.01 -2.05
C ARG A 57 -4.75 2.99 -3.48
N LEU A 58 -4.88 4.09 -4.21
CA LEU A 58 -4.28 4.25 -5.53
C LEU A 58 -2.76 4.21 -5.44
N TYR A 59 -2.17 4.90 -4.46
CA TYR A 59 -0.73 4.87 -4.24
C TYR A 59 -0.22 3.48 -3.87
N GLU A 60 -0.93 2.73 -3.02
CA GLU A 60 -0.64 1.32 -2.73
C GLU A 60 -0.65 0.48 -4.02
N LYS A 61 -1.62 0.71 -4.93
CA LYS A 61 -1.68 0.02 -6.22
C LYS A 61 -0.54 0.41 -7.17
N LEU A 62 -0.15 1.68 -7.19
CA LEU A 62 1.02 2.13 -7.94
C LEU A 62 2.28 1.47 -7.41
N LEU A 63 2.46 1.39 -6.09
CA LEU A 63 3.60 0.71 -5.49
C LEU A 63 3.69 -0.78 -5.86
N LEU A 64 2.59 -1.44 -6.22
CA LEU A 64 2.67 -2.83 -6.69
C LEU A 64 3.40 -2.96 -8.05
N SER A 65 3.58 -1.87 -8.79
CA SER A 65 4.30 -1.91 -10.07
C SER A 65 5.80 -2.12 -9.93
N VAL A 66 6.36 -2.05 -8.70
CA VAL A 66 7.77 -2.37 -8.46
C VAL A 66 8.05 -3.87 -8.48
N PHE A 67 7.00 -4.69 -8.52
CA PHE A 67 7.12 -6.15 -8.56
C PHE A 67 6.89 -6.66 -9.97
N ASP A 68 7.75 -7.58 -10.42
CA ASP A 68 7.57 -8.29 -11.67
C ASP A 68 6.50 -9.38 -11.52
N ILE A 69 5.35 -9.20 -12.17
CA ILE A 69 4.24 -10.15 -12.15
C ILE A 69 4.61 -11.48 -12.81
N LEU A 70 5.58 -11.49 -13.72
CA LEU A 70 6.04 -12.66 -14.46
C LEU A 70 7.13 -13.43 -13.72
N ASP A 71 7.90 -12.78 -12.84
CA ASP A 71 8.97 -13.40 -12.04
C ASP A 71 8.61 -13.47 -10.55
N GLU A 72 7.56 -14.25 -10.23
CA GLU A 72 7.13 -14.57 -8.86
C GLU A 72 6.87 -13.34 -7.95
N GLY A 73 6.67 -12.16 -8.53
CA GLY A 73 6.53 -10.92 -7.79
C GLY A 73 7.81 -10.50 -7.06
N LYS A 74 8.99 -10.81 -7.60
CA LYS A 74 10.26 -10.23 -7.16
C LYS A 74 10.31 -8.74 -7.50
N LEU A 75 11.20 -8.01 -6.83
CA LEU A 75 11.47 -6.62 -7.20
C LEU A 75 12.10 -6.58 -8.60
N THR A 76 11.65 -5.62 -9.41
CA THR A 76 12.26 -5.35 -10.71
C THR A 76 13.66 -4.74 -10.53
N GLU A 77 14.51 -4.87 -11.54
CA GLU A 77 15.84 -4.25 -11.54
C GLU A 77 15.75 -2.72 -11.49
N GLU A 78 14.68 -2.14 -12.05
CA GLU A 78 14.42 -0.71 -12.13
C GLU A 78 13.62 -0.15 -10.94
N VAL A 79 13.57 -0.87 -9.80
CA VAL A 79 12.77 -0.46 -8.63
C VAL A 79 13.02 0.99 -8.20
N GLU A 80 14.26 1.46 -8.21
CA GLU A 80 14.61 2.83 -7.83
C GLU A 80 14.05 3.86 -8.82
N GLU A 81 14.12 3.57 -10.13
CA GLU A 81 13.58 4.43 -11.18
C GLU A 81 12.06 4.51 -11.11
N ILE A 82 11.40 3.37 -10.87
CA ILE A 82 9.95 3.31 -10.66
C ILE A 82 9.56 4.13 -9.44
N LEU A 83 10.25 3.95 -8.31
CA LEU A 83 9.96 4.70 -7.08
C LEU A 83 10.14 6.22 -7.27
N GLU A 84 11.18 6.63 -8.00
CA GLU A 84 11.39 8.05 -8.31
C GLU A 84 10.32 8.58 -9.26
N LEU A 85 9.86 7.79 -10.24
CA LEU A 85 8.71 8.13 -11.07
C LEU A 85 7.43 8.28 -10.23
N LEU A 86 7.17 7.35 -9.30
CA LEU A 86 6.01 7.42 -8.40
C LEU A 86 6.05 8.65 -7.49
N LYS A 87 7.24 9.17 -7.16
CA LYS A 87 7.40 10.41 -6.38
C LYS A 87 6.80 11.62 -7.07
N SER A 88 6.77 11.66 -8.41
CA SER A 88 6.09 12.72 -9.16
C SER A 88 4.58 12.80 -8.85
N THR A 89 3.98 11.69 -8.41
CA THR A 89 2.57 11.61 -8.04
C THR A 89 2.29 12.06 -6.61
N TRP A 90 3.30 12.32 -5.78
CA TRP A 90 3.12 12.57 -4.34
C TRP A 90 2.35 13.83 -4.04
N ARG A 91 2.76 14.96 -4.65
CA ARG A 91 2.07 16.25 -4.46
C ARG A 91 0.61 16.16 -4.87
N VAL A 92 0.39 15.42 -5.94
CA VAL A 92 -0.92 15.10 -6.47
C VAL A 92 -1.61 14.31 -5.33
N LEU A 93 -1.23 13.07 -5.05
CA LEU A 93 -1.94 12.15 -4.14
C LEU A 93 -1.97 12.55 -2.66
N GLY A 94 -1.32 13.65 -2.27
CA GLY A 94 -1.15 14.04 -0.87
C GLY A 94 -0.27 13.07 -0.10
N ILE A 95 0.71 12.45 -0.78
CA ILE A 95 1.64 11.50 -0.17
C ILE A 95 2.85 12.26 0.35
N ASN A 96 3.16 12.05 1.62
CA ASN A 96 4.42 12.47 2.23
C ASN A 96 5.31 11.25 2.50
N GLU A 97 6.55 11.49 2.93
CA GLU A 97 7.52 10.43 3.21
C GLU A 97 6.99 9.39 4.20
N THR A 98 6.37 9.82 5.30
CA THR A 98 5.78 8.91 6.31
C THR A 98 4.70 8.01 5.70
N ILE A 99 3.84 8.56 4.85
CA ILE A 99 2.80 7.79 4.14
C ILE A 99 3.46 6.80 3.17
N HIS A 100 4.45 7.26 2.40
CA HIS A 100 5.19 6.42 1.48
C HIS A 100 5.86 5.24 2.21
N TYR A 101 6.66 5.48 3.24
CA TYR A 101 7.34 4.42 3.98
C TYR A 101 6.37 3.44 4.61
N THR A 102 5.22 3.91 5.09
CA THR A 102 4.16 3.04 5.64
C THR A 102 3.55 2.15 4.55
N CYS A 103 3.15 2.73 3.42
CA CYS A 103 2.57 1.99 2.31
C CYS A 103 3.58 1.02 1.68
N TYR A 104 4.84 1.45 1.54
CA TYR A 104 5.87 0.64 0.91
C TYR A 104 6.28 -0.54 1.79
N ALA A 105 6.47 -0.31 3.10
CA ALA A 105 6.66 -1.39 4.07
C ALA A 105 5.52 -2.42 4.01
N TRP A 106 4.28 -1.95 3.88
CA TRP A 106 3.12 -2.82 3.78
C TRP A 106 3.12 -3.69 2.52
N VAL A 107 3.35 -3.12 1.33
CA VAL A 107 3.35 -3.93 0.09
C VAL A 107 4.51 -4.91 0.06
N LEU A 108 5.71 -4.53 0.55
CA LEU A 108 6.86 -5.43 0.69
C LEU A 108 6.55 -6.57 1.66
N PHE A 109 5.96 -6.26 2.81
CA PHE A 109 5.56 -7.28 3.78
C PHE A 109 4.51 -8.23 3.21
N ARG A 110 3.51 -7.72 2.48
CA ARG A 110 2.53 -8.57 1.80
C ARG A 110 3.18 -9.47 0.76
N GLN A 111 4.14 -8.92 0.01
CA GLN A 111 4.89 -9.71 -0.97
C GLN A 111 5.66 -10.84 -0.29
N PHE A 112 6.36 -10.54 0.80
CA PHE A 112 7.00 -11.57 1.65
C PHE A 112 6.01 -12.65 2.10
N VAL A 113 4.83 -12.28 2.59
CA VAL A 113 3.83 -13.28 3.03
C VAL A 113 3.37 -14.19 1.88
N ILE A 114 3.35 -13.68 0.64
CA ILE A 114 2.94 -14.45 -0.54
C ILE A 114 4.07 -15.33 -1.06
N THR A 115 5.30 -14.81 -1.12
CA THR A 115 6.43 -15.48 -1.79
C THR A 115 7.36 -16.21 -0.83
N SER A 116 7.30 -15.92 0.47
CA SER A 116 8.28 -16.34 1.47
C SER A 116 9.72 -15.88 1.17
N GLU A 117 9.90 -14.86 0.32
CA GLU A 117 11.20 -14.30 -0.03
C GLU A 117 11.69 -13.36 1.08
N HIS A 118 12.74 -13.76 1.79
CA HIS A 118 13.19 -13.09 3.01
C HIS A 118 13.82 -11.71 2.76
N GLY A 119 14.31 -11.46 1.55
CA GLY A 119 14.73 -10.15 1.08
C GLY A 119 13.60 -9.13 1.19
N MET A 120 12.37 -9.47 0.77
CA MET A 120 11.21 -8.58 0.90
C MET A 120 10.95 -8.17 2.36
N LEU A 121 11.09 -9.11 3.30
CA LEU A 121 10.96 -8.81 4.74
C LEU A 121 12.05 -7.84 5.21
N ARG A 122 13.30 -8.02 4.74
CA ARG A 122 14.41 -7.10 5.05
C ARG A 122 14.12 -5.69 4.56
N HIS A 123 13.70 -5.53 3.31
CA HIS A 123 13.33 -4.23 2.74
C HIS A 123 12.14 -3.61 3.50
N ALA A 124 11.14 -4.41 3.89
CA ALA A 124 10.02 -3.92 4.70
C ALA A 124 10.50 -3.34 6.04
N ILE A 125 11.41 -4.04 6.73
CA ILE A 125 12.02 -3.57 7.99
C ILE A 125 12.78 -2.25 7.78
N GLU A 126 13.52 -2.12 6.68
CA GLU A 126 14.24 -0.89 6.33
C GLU A 126 13.29 0.30 6.14
N GLN A 127 12.15 0.09 5.48
CA GLN A 127 11.14 1.15 5.35
C GLN A 127 10.48 1.48 6.70
N LEU A 128 10.17 0.48 7.52
CA LEU A 128 9.59 0.69 8.86
C LEU A 128 10.50 1.55 9.75
N LYS A 129 11.82 1.38 9.66
CA LYS A 129 12.81 2.18 10.42
C LYS A 129 12.83 3.66 10.02
N LYS A 130 12.38 4.01 8.81
CA LYS A 130 12.31 5.39 8.34
C LYS A 130 11.06 6.13 8.81
N ILE A 131 10.08 5.43 9.39
CA ILE A 131 8.84 6.04 9.89
C ILE A 131 9.14 6.77 11.20
N PRO A 132 8.98 8.10 11.28
CA PRO A 132 9.26 8.84 12.51
C PRO A 132 8.26 8.49 13.62
N LEU A 133 8.75 8.44 14.86
CA LEU A 133 7.90 8.32 16.04
C LEU A 133 7.01 9.56 16.18
N LYS A 134 5.87 9.43 16.86
CA LYS A 134 4.89 10.53 16.99
C LYS A 134 5.54 11.80 17.54
N GLU A 135 6.44 11.65 18.50
CA GLU A 135 7.19 12.71 19.19
C GLU A 135 8.16 13.44 18.26
N GLN A 136 8.68 12.76 17.23
CA GLN A 136 9.63 13.29 16.25
C GLN A 136 8.95 14.06 15.11
N ARG A 137 7.63 13.91 14.95
CA ARG A 137 6.86 14.55 13.86
C ARG A 137 6.59 16.02 14.14
N GLY A 138 6.68 16.83 13.09
CA GLY A 138 6.31 18.25 13.13
C GLY A 138 4.80 18.46 13.34
N PRO A 139 4.36 19.65 13.79
CA PRO A 139 2.94 19.93 14.03
C PRO A 139 2.05 19.72 12.80
N GLN A 140 2.51 20.16 11.62
CA GLN A 140 1.78 20.02 10.36
C GLN A 140 1.61 18.56 9.94
N GLU A 141 2.67 17.76 10.05
CA GLU A 141 2.62 16.33 9.76
C GLU A 141 1.68 15.59 10.71
N ARG A 142 1.68 15.94 12.01
CA ARG A 142 0.75 15.37 12.99
C ARG A 142 -0.70 15.70 12.66
N LEU A 143 -0.99 16.95 12.28
CA LEU A 143 -2.32 17.37 11.86
C LEU A 143 -2.75 16.62 10.60
N HIS A 144 -1.86 16.53 9.62
CA HIS A 144 -2.08 15.77 8.39
C HIS A 144 -2.38 14.30 8.70
N LEU A 145 -1.54 13.59 9.43
CA LEU A 145 -1.78 12.18 9.79
C LEU A 145 -3.03 11.98 10.66
N LYS A 146 -3.41 12.98 11.46
CA LYS A 146 -4.62 12.94 12.29
C LYS A 146 -5.89 13.09 11.46
N SER A 147 -5.87 13.79 10.33
CA SER A 147 -7.02 13.82 9.42
C SER A 147 -7.22 12.49 8.68
N LEU A 148 -6.20 11.63 8.66
CA LEU A 148 -6.24 10.31 8.04
C LEU A 148 -6.81 9.22 8.98
N GLN A 149 -8.08 9.36 9.34
CA GLN A 149 -8.77 8.39 10.19
C GLN A 149 -9.85 7.67 9.40
N SER A 150 -9.87 6.35 9.52
CA SER A 150 -10.95 5.51 9.00
C SER A 150 -11.73 4.90 10.16
N LYS A 151 -13.04 4.78 9.98
CA LYS A 151 -13.90 4.04 10.90
C LYS A 151 -14.00 2.61 10.44
N ILE A 152 -13.58 1.70 11.30
CA ILE A 152 -13.77 0.26 11.07
C ILE A 152 -14.85 -0.22 12.02
N GLU A 153 -15.84 -0.92 11.48
CA GLU A 153 -16.85 -1.61 12.26
C GLU A 153 -16.21 -2.84 12.92
N GLY A 154 -16.27 -2.89 14.26
CA GLY A 154 -15.81 -4.03 15.05
C GLY A 154 -16.95 -4.60 15.89
N GLU A 155 -16.67 -5.70 16.58
CA GLU A 155 -17.64 -6.42 17.43
C GLU A 155 -18.31 -5.53 18.49
N ASN A 156 -17.63 -4.47 18.93
CA ASN A 156 -18.15 -3.51 19.91
C ASN A 156 -18.55 -2.15 19.30
N GLY A 157 -18.83 -2.10 17.99
CA GLY A 157 -19.19 -0.89 17.24
C GLY A 157 -18.03 -0.27 16.44
N PHE A 158 -18.20 0.96 15.98
CA PHE A 158 -17.20 1.66 15.16
C PHE A 158 -15.98 2.09 15.98
N ARG A 159 -14.78 1.73 15.51
CA ARG A 159 -13.50 2.19 16.06
C ARG A 159 -12.79 3.08 15.04
N ASP A 160 -12.34 4.25 15.49
CA ASP A 160 -11.44 5.09 14.71
C ASP A 160 -10.04 4.42 14.68
N ILE A 161 -9.58 4.14 13.47
CA ILE A 161 -8.23 3.65 13.20
C ILE A 161 -7.51 4.70 12.37
N ASN A 162 -6.40 5.19 12.92
CA ASN A 162 -5.52 6.08 12.16
C ASN A 162 -4.83 5.30 11.03
N PHE A 163 -4.43 6.04 9.99
CA PHE A 163 -3.75 5.51 8.81
C PHE A 163 -2.62 4.55 9.16
N LEU A 164 -1.65 4.95 9.99
CA LEU A 164 -0.51 4.11 10.33
C LEU A 164 -0.96 2.79 10.97
N HIS A 165 -1.92 2.85 11.88
CA HIS A 165 -2.46 1.67 12.55
C HIS A 165 -3.16 0.72 11.56
N SER A 166 -3.81 1.21 10.51
CA SER A 166 -4.44 0.34 9.49
C SER A 166 -3.44 -0.53 8.73
N PHE A 167 -2.20 -0.07 8.56
CA PHE A 167 -1.14 -0.79 7.84
C PHE A 167 -0.20 -1.56 8.78
N LEU A 168 0.10 -1.01 9.95
CA LEU A 168 1.06 -1.61 10.89
C LEU A 168 0.43 -2.65 11.81
N SER A 169 -0.86 -2.55 12.12
CA SER A 169 -1.50 -3.53 13.02
C SER A 169 -1.54 -4.96 12.45
N PRO A 170 -1.75 -5.21 11.15
CA PRO A 170 -1.65 -6.57 10.61
C PRO A 170 -0.21 -7.11 10.66
N ILE A 171 0.79 -6.28 10.36
CA ILE A 171 2.21 -6.66 10.46
C ILE A 171 2.55 -7.05 11.90
N LYS A 172 2.15 -6.21 12.87
CA LYS A 172 2.33 -6.49 14.29
C LYS A 172 1.65 -7.79 14.70
N LYS A 173 0.37 -7.97 14.36
CA LYS A 173 -0.38 -9.20 14.68
C LYS A 173 0.29 -10.45 14.10
N TRP A 174 0.80 -10.36 12.88
CA TRP A 174 1.54 -11.45 12.26
C TRP A 174 2.83 -11.75 13.03
N ALA A 175 3.61 -10.72 13.37
CA ALA A 175 4.86 -10.88 14.13
C ALA A 175 4.61 -11.47 15.53
N ASP A 176 3.59 -10.96 16.24
CA ASP A 176 3.18 -11.47 17.54
C ASP A 176 2.81 -12.96 17.45
N LYS A 177 2.14 -13.39 16.37
CA LYS A 177 1.84 -14.81 16.13
C LYS A 177 3.10 -15.64 15.90
N GLN A 178 4.01 -15.17 15.04
CA GLN A 178 5.28 -15.89 14.78
C GLN A 178 6.10 -16.07 16.07
N LEU A 179 6.11 -15.06 16.94
CA LEU A 179 6.81 -15.10 18.22
C LEU A 179 6.10 -15.95 19.27
N GLY A 180 4.76 -15.96 19.28
CA GLY A 180 3.99 -16.86 20.16
C GLY A 180 4.26 -18.33 19.83
N ASP A 181 4.37 -18.65 18.54
CA ASP A 181 4.65 -19.98 18.02
C ASP A 181 6.14 -20.17 17.69
N TYR A 182 7.05 -19.51 18.43
CA TYR A 182 8.46 -19.45 18.03
C TYR A 182 9.14 -20.82 17.96
N HIS A 183 8.71 -21.78 18.77
CA HIS A 183 9.18 -23.16 18.72
C HIS A 183 8.83 -23.89 17.41
N LEU A 184 7.81 -23.43 16.67
CA LEU A 184 7.46 -24.00 15.38
C LEU A 184 8.18 -23.27 14.23
N HIS A 185 8.42 -21.97 14.41
CA HIS A 185 8.97 -21.11 13.36
C HIS A 185 10.49 -20.93 13.41
N PHE A 186 11.13 -21.17 14.56
CA PHE A 186 12.55 -20.89 14.78
C PHE A 186 13.32 -22.04 15.45
N ALA A 187 12.74 -23.24 15.61
CA ALA A 187 13.38 -24.34 16.35
C ALA A 187 14.48 -25.12 15.61
N GLN A 188 14.83 -24.77 14.37
CA GLN A 188 15.95 -25.41 13.69
C GLN A 188 16.94 -24.39 13.12
N VAL A 189 17.86 -23.97 13.99
CA VAL A 189 19.21 -23.53 13.60
C VAL A 189 20.24 -24.18 14.55
N GLY A 190 20.08 -25.48 14.78
CA GLY A 190 21.01 -26.28 15.57
C GLY A 190 20.88 -27.74 15.18
N PHE A 191 22.00 -28.40 14.89
CA PHE A 191 22.16 -29.79 14.44
C PHE A 191 22.00 -30.06 12.95
N MET A 192 23.02 -29.66 12.17
CA MET A 192 23.71 -30.55 11.22
C MET A 192 25.02 -29.89 10.73
N HIS A 193 25.91 -29.59 11.67
CA HIS A 193 27.34 -29.52 11.40
C HIS A 193 28.00 -30.52 12.34
N ASP A 194 27.67 -31.80 12.15
CA ASP A 194 28.38 -32.88 12.83
C ASP A 194 29.17 -33.67 11.79
N MET A 195 30.49 -33.61 11.96
CA MET A 195 31.46 -34.64 11.65
C MET A 195 31.28 -35.41 10.34
N THR A 196 31.90 -34.90 9.28
CA THR A 196 32.63 -35.78 8.36
C THR A 196 33.79 -34.97 7.76
N PHE A 197 34.97 -35.59 7.68
CA PHE A 197 36.25 -35.03 7.22
C PHE A 197 37.11 -34.32 8.28
N MET A 198 37.50 -35.07 9.31
CA MET A 198 38.93 -35.12 9.67
C MET A 198 39.37 -36.57 9.79
N HIS A 199 39.82 -37.13 8.67
CA HIS A 199 40.82 -38.18 8.61
C HIS A 199 41.66 -38.00 7.37
#